data_AF-A0A970JVE3-F1
#
_entry.id   AF-A0A970JVE3-F1
#
_cell.length_a   1.000
_cell.length_b   1.000
_cell.length_c   1.000
_cell.angle_alpha   90.00
_cell.angle_beta   90.00
_cell.angle_gamma   90.00
#
_symmetry.space_group_name_H-M   'P 1'
#
loop_
_entity.id
_entity.type
_entity.pdbx_description
1 polymer ?
#
loop_
_entity_poly.entity_id
_entity_poly.type
_entity_poly.pdbx_seq_one_letter_code
_entity_poly.pdbx_strand_id
1 'polypeptide(L)' 'HIPQGMWTYTVGSKAHDPAVVRRTAPAGTKYYTEEIHRGAFVIPPFLVDLLKK' A
#
# COMPACT_ATOMS: atom_id res chain seq x y z
N HIS A 1 19.04 14.74 -8.90
CA HIS A 1 17.62 14.33 -8.86
C HIS A 1 17.56 13.04 -8.05
N ILE A 2 17.28 13.14 -6.74
CA ILE A 2 17.07 11.94 -5.91
C ILE A 2 15.76 11.33 -6.44
N PRO A 3 15.69 10.03 -6.77
CA PRO A 3 14.42 9.43 -7.11
C PRO A 3 13.52 9.65 -5.89
N GLN A 4 12.46 10.44 -6.08
CA GLN A 4 11.46 10.69 -5.04
C GLN A 4 11.09 9.33 -4.47
N GLY A 5 11.31 9.09 -3.17
CA GLY A 5 11.29 7.76 -2.54
C GLY A 5 9.93 7.05 -2.53
N MET A 6 9.05 7.37 -3.47
CA MET A 6 7.73 6.82 -3.66
C MET A 6 7.81 5.67 -4.65
N TRP A 7 7.66 4.45 -4.14
CA TRP A 7 7.44 3.25 -4.94
C TRP A 7 5.97 2.88 -4.86
N THR A 8 5.32 2.72 -6.01
CA THR A 8 3.92 2.29 -6.10
C THR A 8 3.84 0.83 -6.55
N TYR A 9 2.92 0.07 -5.96
CA TYR A 9 2.65 -1.32 -6.31
C TYR A 9 1.16 -1.47 -6.60
N THR A 10 0.81 -2.14 -7.70
CA THR A 10 -0.59 -2.45 -8.02
C THR A 10 -0.93 -3.82 -7.48
N VAL A 11 -1.97 -3.91 -6.65
CA VAL A 11 -2.48 -5.18 -6.13
C VAL A 11 -3.89 -5.43 -6.65
N GLY A 12 -4.09 -6.61 -7.22
CA GLY A 12 -5.39 -7.06 -7.73
C GLY A 12 -5.82 -8.32 -6.99
N SER A 13 -7.06 -8.35 -6.52
CA SER A 13 -7.62 -9.51 -5.82
C SER A 13 -9.00 -9.84 -6.39
N LYS A 14 -9.29 -11.13 -6.54
CA LYS A 14 -10.54 -11.64 -7.14
C LYS A 14 -11.66 -11.85 -6.11
N ALA A 15 -11.32 -11.92 -4.83
CA ALA A 15 -12.26 -12.34 -3.78
C ALA A 15 -12.15 -11.54 -2.48
N HIS A 16 -11.02 -10.87 -2.22
CA HIS A 16 -10.74 -10.27 -0.91
C HIS A 16 -10.20 -8.87 -1.07
N ASP A 17 -10.71 -7.93 -0.28
CA ASP A 17 -10.17 -6.57 -0.26
C ASP A 17 -8.72 -6.58 0.27
N PRO A 18 -7.72 -6.18 -0.55
CA PRO A 18 -6.32 -6.17 -0.14
C PRO A 18 -6.00 -5.10 0.92
N ALA A 19 -6.87 -4.10 1.12
CA ALA A 19 -6.68 -3.07 2.16
C ALA A 19 -7.02 -3.57 3.57
N VAL A 20 -7.71 -4.71 3.68
CA VAL A 20 -8.08 -5.31 4.96
C VAL A 20 -6.93 -6.20 5.46
N VAL A 21 -6.35 -5.84 6.60
CA VAL A 21 -5.37 -6.69 7.30
C VAL A 21 -6.08 -7.96 7.78
N ARG A 22 -5.76 -9.11 7.18
CA ARG A 22 -6.32 -10.42 7.57
C ARG A 22 -5.36 -11.30 8.36
N ARG A 23 -4.07 -10.98 8.33
CA ARG A 23 -3.01 -11.68 9.06
C ARG A 23 -2.10 -10.62 9.67
N THR A 24 -1.67 -10.88 10.90
CA THR A 24 -0.70 -10.02 11.60
C THR A 24 0.63 -10.02 10.85
N ALA A 25 1.36 -8.90 10.96
CA ALA A 25 2.66 -8.79 10.34
C ALA A 25 3.62 -9.87 10.92
N PRO A 26 4.43 -10.55 10.09
CA PRO A 26 5.39 -11.54 10.56
C PRO A 26 6.40 -10.93 11.54
N ALA A 27 6.84 -11.70 12.53
CA ALA A 27 7.90 -11.26 13.43
C ALA A 27 9.24 -11.14 12.67
N GLY A 28 10.02 -10.09 12.96
CA GLY A 28 11.35 -9.85 12.37
C GLY A 28 11.37 -9.05 11.06
N THR A 29 10.25 -8.46 10.64
CA THR A 29 10.22 -7.53 9.52
C THR A 29 10.91 -6.21 9.89
N LYS A 30 11.73 -5.66 8.98
CA LYS A 30 12.44 -4.38 9.19
C LYS A 30 11.66 -3.14 8.70
N TYR A 31 10.57 -3.36 7.97
CA TYR A 31 9.83 -2.30 7.27
C TYR A 31 8.32 -2.54 7.27
N TYR A 32 7.88 -3.80 7.08
CA TYR A 32 6.46 -4.12 7.02
C TYR A 32 5.86 -4.26 8.43
N THR A 33 4.85 -3.45 8.73
CA THR A 33 4.00 -3.55 9.93
C THR A 33 2.52 -3.46 9.51
N GLU A 34 1.60 -3.79 10.40
CA GLU A 34 0.16 -3.64 10.12
C GLU A 34 -0.22 -2.19 9.82
N GLU A 35 0.42 -1.23 10.48
CA GLU A 35 0.22 0.20 10.24
C GLU A 35 0.75 0.63 8.87
N ILE A 36 1.94 0.16 8.48
CA ILE A 36 2.51 0.42 7.14
C ILE A 36 1.64 -0.20 6.06
N HIS A 37 1.10 -1.41 6.27
CA HIS A 37 0.16 -2.03 5.35
C HIS A 37 -1.09 -1.16 5.16
N ARG A 38 -1.73 -0.72 6.24
CA ARG A 38 -2.91 0.17 6.15
C ARG A 38 -2.57 1.49 5.45
N GLY A 39 -1.43 2.09 5.80
CA GLY A 39 -0.94 3.33 5.19
C GLY A 39 -0.66 3.21 3.70
N ALA A 40 -0.23 2.05 3.21
CA ALA A 40 0.01 1.81 1.79
C ALA A 40 -1.25 1.92 0.92
N PHE A 41 -2.44 1.77 1.51
CA PHE A 41 -3.73 1.95 0.82
C PHE A 41 -4.30 3.37 0.97
N VAL A 42 -3.67 4.23 1.77
CA VAL A 42 -4.03 5.64 1.87
C VAL A 42 -3.33 6.38 0.73
N ILE A 43 -4.04 6.52 -0.39
CA ILE A 43 -3.49 7.14 -1.60
C ILE A 43 -3.66 8.66 -1.54
N PRO A 44 -2.59 9.46 -1.74
CA PRO A 44 -2.67 10.91 -1.86
C PRO A 44 -3.65 11.38 -2.95
N PRO A 45 -4.33 12.54 -2.78
CA PRO A 45 -5.34 13.02 -3.73
C PRO A 45 -4.88 13.10 -5.19
N PHE A 46 -3.63 13.49 -5.45
CA PHE A 46 -3.09 13.60 -6.82
C PHE A 46 -2.95 12.24 -7.53
N LEU A 47 -2.72 11.16 -6.78
CA LEU A 47 -2.66 9.79 -7.32
C LEU A 47 -4.06 9.24 -7.59
N VAL A 48 -5.05 9.61 -6.76
CA VAL A 48 -6.45 9.26 -7.01
C VAL A 48 -6.95 9.88 -8.32
N ASP A 49 -6.54 11.12 -8.61
CA ASP A 49 -6.88 11.78 -9.88
C ASP A 49 -6.25 11.07 -11.08
N LEU A 50 -5.00 10.62 -10.93
CA LEU A 50 -4.30 9.85 -11.97
C LEU A 50 -4.99 8.51 -12.29
N LEU A 51 -5.57 7.85 -11.27
CA LEU A 51 -6.24 6.55 -11.42
C LEU A 51 -7.65 6.63 -12.02
N LYS A 52 -8.24 7.83 -12.14
CA LYS A 52 -9.60 8.05 -12.68
C LYS A 52 -9.61 8.37 -14.18
N LYS A 53 -8.45 8.54 -14.81
CA LYS A 53 -8.30 8.73 -16.26
C LYS A 53 -8.15 7.39 -16.96
#